data_AF-A0A2W6MRL3-F1
#
_entry.id   AF-A0A2W6MRL3-F1
#
_cell.length_a   1.000
_cell.length_b   1.000
_cell.length_c   1.000
_cell.angle_alpha   90.00
_cell.angle_beta   90.00
_cell.angle_gamma   90.00
#
_symmetry.space_group_name_H-M   'P 1'
#
loop_
_entity.id
_entity.type
_entity.pdbx_description
1 polymer ?
#
loop_
_entity_poly.entity_id
_entity_poly.type
_entity_poly.pdbx_seq_one_letter_code
_entity_poly.pdbx_strand_id
1 'polypeptide(L)'
;MSKNIKTQEAKLDLITKFLDYANVADASYAMLQYVWENIEQDEKNNIYKADKLTLGDKIKQDIVVKNNKGKDAVKPKNTNTAYACAIQARFEQSKIIKKDSYCIPFVDTCFFYNEITLNNDISRVGLNDTLSKRTIEFVNRFRLLKHQPNTTSGFSATLFEDTKDNNQKIIVMRGTEFPSDFKGDVIGADKELTLGKVPYEQYLDMIQFYSECAKEFPNIKEDRGLIIVGHSLGGALAQVLTLSLVSANFSANVKEVYTFNSPGAKELRAYNLNQIYKIDEELKQKYLKTRI
;
A
#
# COMPACT_ATOMS: atom_id res chain seq x y z
N MET A 1 -27.65 29.40 -1.93
CA MET A 1 -26.27 29.82 -2.26
C MET A 1 -25.86 29.18 -3.58
N SER A 2 -25.55 29.95 -4.63
CA SER A 2 -24.94 29.39 -5.84
C SER A 2 -23.48 29.05 -5.54
N LYS A 3 -23.08 27.80 -5.75
CA LYS A 3 -21.68 27.41 -5.55
C LYS A 3 -20.83 28.06 -6.65
N ASN A 4 -19.83 28.86 -6.26
CA ASN A 4 -18.84 29.46 -7.17
C ASN A 4 -17.78 28.41 -7.54
N ILE A 5 -18.12 27.45 -8.40
CA ILE A 5 -17.24 26.37 -8.82
C ILE A 5 -16.46 26.83 -10.06
N LYS A 6 -15.14 26.95 -9.92
CA LYS A 6 -14.24 27.46 -10.98
C LYS A 6 -13.28 26.39 -11.49
N THR A 7 -13.80 25.30 -12.06
CA THR A 7 -13.00 24.15 -12.51
C THR A 7 -11.92 24.53 -13.53
N GLN A 8 -12.17 25.54 -14.35
CA GLN A 8 -11.21 26.07 -15.34
C GLN A 8 -9.95 26.72 -14.73
N GLU A 9 -9.99 27.12 -13.46
CA GLU A 9 -8.84 27.71 -12.73
C GLU A 9 -8.05 26.64 -11.95
N ALA A 10 -8.45 25.36 -12.04
CA ALA A 10 -7.82 24.30 -11.28
C ALA A 10 -6.41 23.99 -11.79
N LYS A 11 -5.46 23.85 -10.85
CA LYS A 11 -4.08 23.44 -11.16
C LYS A 11 -4.06 21.94 -11.47
N LEU A 12 -4.20 21.59 -12.74
CA LEU A 12 -4.30 20.20 -13.20
C LEU A 12 -3.13 19.32 -12.73
N ASP A 13 -1.92 19.86 -12.72
CA ASP A 13 -0.71 19.14 -12.26
C ASP A 13 -0.81 18.76 -10.78
N LEU A 14 -1.36 19.66 -9.95
CA LEU A 14 -1.55 19.41 -8.52
C LEU A 14 -2.64 18.35 -8.28
N ILE A 15 -3.74 18.41 -9.04
CA ILE A 15 -4.81 17.41 -8.96
C ILE A 15 -4.30 16.03 -9.38
N THR A 16 -3.52 15.98 -10.47
CA THR A 16 -2.92 14.74 -10.97
C THR A 16 -1.97 14.15 -9.92
N LYS A 17 -1.16 14.99 -9.28
CA LYS A 17 -0.27 14.59 -8.20
C LYS A 17 -1.01 14.05 -6.97
N PHE A 18 -2.14 14.66 -6.58
CA PHE A 18 -2.97 14.12 -5.51
C PHE A 18 -3.58 12.76 -5.88
N LEU A 19 -4.05 12.60 -7.12
CA LEU A 19 -4.57 11.32 -7.61
C LEU A 19 -3.48 10.23 -7.62
N ASP A 20 -2.28 10.55 -8.08
CA ASP A 20 -1.13 9.65 -8.09
C ASP A 20 -0.84 9.11 -6.68
N TYR A 21 -0.73 10.00 -5.68
CA TYR A 21 -0.43 9.56 -4.31
C TYR A 21 -1.62 8.95 -3.58
N ALA A 22 -2.85 9.27 -3.96
CA ALA A 22 -4.02 8.52 -3.52
C ALA A 22 -3.98 7.08 -4.06
N ASN A 23 -3.56 6.88 -5.31
CA ASN A 23 -3.34 5.55 -5.87
C ASN A 23 -2.19 4.81 -5.17
N VAL A 24 -1.10 5.50 -4.79
CA VAL A 24 -0.02 4.91 -3.98
C VAL A 24 -0.53 4.49 -2.59
N ALA A 25 -1.34 5.32 -1.95
CA ALA A 25 -1.99 4.99 -0.69
C ALA A 25 -2.89 3.75 -0.82
N ASP A 26 -3.74 3.69 -1.84
CA ASP A 26 -4.62 2.53 -2.09
C ASP A 26 -3.81 1.26 -2.44
N ALA A 27 -2.75 1.39 -3.25
CA ALA A 27 -1.87 0.28 -3.63
C ALA A 27 -1.11 -0.31 -2.43
N SER A 28 -0.86 0.47 -1.37
CA SER A 28 -0.20 -0.03 -0.15
C SER A 28 -1.00 -1.13 0.58
N TYR A 29 -2.31 -1.24 0.29
CA TYR A 29 -3.20 -2.29 0.80
C TYR A 29 -3.22 -3.56 -0.07
N ALA A 30 -2.53 -3.57 -1.22
CA ALA A 30 -2.45 -4.76 -2.05
C ALA A 30 -1.63 -5.87 -1.36
N MET A 31 -1.89 -7.13 -1.73
CA MET A 31 -1.18 -8.30 -1.21
C MET A 31 0.19 -8.48 -1.89
N LEU A 32 1.08 -7.50 -1.69
CA LEU A 32 2.35 -7.36 -2.41
C LEU A 32 3.40 -8.41 -2.02
N GLN A 33 3.24 -9.09 -0.87
CA GLN A 33 4.11 -10.22 -0.50
C GLN A 33 4.11 -11.33 -1.55
N TYR A 34 2.99 -11.52 -2.27
CA TYR A 34 2.87 -12.55 -3.31
C TYR A 34 3.61 -12.23 -4.62
N VAL A 35 4.29 -11.08 -4.68
CA VAL A 35 5.30 -10.84 -5.73
C VAL A 35 6.49 -11.79 -5.56
N TRP A 36 6.84 -12.12 -4.31
CA TRP A 36 7.98 -12.97 -3.98
C TRP A 36 7.60 -14.41 -3.65
N GLU A 37 6.38 -14.64 -3.13
CA GLU A 37 5.92 -15.94 -2.62
C GLU A 37 4.65 -16.41 -3.33
N ASN A 38 4.53 -17.72 -3.61
CA ASN A 38 3.32 -18.27 -4.22
C ASN A 38 2.24 -18.56 -3.17
N ILE A 39 0.98 -18.44 -3.58
CA ILE A 39 -0.17 -18.79 -2.75
C ILE A 39 -0.36 -20.31 -2.76
N GLU A 40 -0.46 -20.92 -1.59
CA GLU A 40 -0.61 -22.37 -1.44
C GLU A 40 -1.81 -22.94 -2.22
N GLN A 41 -2.94 -22.21 -2.22
CA GLN A 41 -4.14 -22.61 -2.95
C GLN A 41 -3.95 -22.59 -4.47
N ASP A 42 -3.25 -21.59 -5.01
CA ASP A 42 -2.94 -21.51 -6.44
C ASP A 42 -2.03 -22.66 -6.85
N GLU A 43 -1.05 -22.99 -6.01
CA GLU A 43 -0.13 -24.10 -6.30
C GLU A 43 -0.82 -25.46 -6.33
N LYS A 44 -1.85 -25.68 -5.51
CA LYS A 44 -2.69 -26.90 -5.58
C LYS A 44 -3.38 -27.04 -6.94
N ASN A 45 -3.62 -25.92 -7.62
CA ASN A 45 -4.19 -25.84 -8.96
C ASN A 45 -3.12 -25.68 -10.07
N ASN A 46 -1.83 -25.87 -9.75
CA ASN A 46 -0.70 -25.66 -10.66
C ASN A 46 -0.60 -24.22 -11.22
N ILE A 47 -1.02 -23.23 -10.44
CA ILE A 47 -0.89 -21.81 -10.75
C ILE A 47 0.26 -21.23 -9.92
N TYR A 48 1.19 -20.55 -10.59
CA TYR A 48 2.35 -19.91 -9.95
C TYR A 48 2.40 -18.45 -10.37
N LYS A 49 2.14 -17.54 -9.43
CA LYS A 49 2.09 -16.10 -9.71
C LYS A 49 3.44 -15.44 -9.48
N ALA A 50 4.12 -15.77 -8.38
CA ALA A 50 5.33 -15.10 -7.93
C ALA A 50 6.40 -15.13 -9.03
N ASP A 51 6.87 -13.94 -9.42
CA ASP A 51 7.83 -13.75 -10.49
C ASP A 51 8.95 -12.76 -10.11
N LYS A 52 8.87 -12.16 -8.92
CA LYS A 52 9.82 -11.15 -8.43
C LYS A 52 9.94 -9.92 -9.33
N LEU A 53 8.99 -9.71 -10.24
CA LEU A 53 8.94 -8.54 -11.10
C LEU A 53 8.21 -7.42 -10.36
N THR A 54 8.91 -6.32 -10.12
CA THR A 54 8.41 -5.19 -9.33
C THR A 54 8.02 -3.97 -10.16
N LEU A 55 8.06 -4.08 -11.49
CA LEU A 55 7.67 -3.06 -12.44
C LEU A 55 7.16 -3.72 -13.73
N GLY A 56 6.06 -3.19 -14.26
CA GLY A 56 5.45 -3.65 -15.51
C GLY A 56 4.25 -4.57 -15.29
N ASP A 57 3.30 -4.49 -16.22
CA ASP A 57 2.04 -5.25 -16.18
C ASP A 57 2.17 -6.65 -16.79
N LYS A 58 3.06 -6.81 -17.77
CA LYS A 58 3.29 -8.06 -18.50
C LYS A 58 4.71 -8.60 -18.39
N ILE A 59 4.80 -9.93 -18.43
CA ILE A 59 6.07 -10.64 -18.56
C ILE A 59 6.60 -10.54 -20.00
N LYS A 60 7.86 -10.13 -20.15
CA LYS A 60 8.50 -9.89 -21.46
C LYS A 60 9.04 -11.16 -22.14
N GLN A 61 9.39 -12.17 -21.36
CA GLN A 61 9.95 -13.45 -21.82
C GLN A 61 9.57 -14.55 -20.84
N ASP A 62 9.55 -15.80 -21.27
CA ASP A 62 9.26 -16.93 -20.38
C ASP A 62 10.24 -16.91 -19.19
N ILE A 63 9.70 -17.07 -17.98
CA ILE A 63 10.50 -17.14 -16.76
C ILE A 63 10.31 -18.48 -16.08
N VAL A 64 11.40 -19.01 -15.51
CA VAL A 64 11.37 -20.22 -14.68
C VAL A 64 11.20 -19.78 -13.23
N VAL A 65 10.14 -20.24 -12.60
CA VAL A 65 9.81 -19.99 -11.19
C VAL A 65 9.89 -21.30 -10.43
N LYS A 66 10.38 -21.26 -9.19
CA LYS A 66 10.34 -22.42 -8.30
C LYS A 66 9.01 -22.43 -7.56
N ASN A 67 8.34 -23.58 -7.53
CA ASN A 67 7.22 -23.78 -6.63
C ASN A 67 7.70 -24.07 -5.20
N ASN A 68 6.77 -24.11 -4.24
CA ASN A 68 7.10 -24.40 -2.84
C ASN A 68 7.66 -25.82 -2.62
N LYS A 69 7.58 -26.71 -3.62
CA LYS A 69 8.21 -28.05 -3.63
C LYS A 69 9.60 -28.04 -4.27
N GLY A 70 10.13 -26.87 -4.64
CA GLY A 70 11.43 -26.69 -5.27
C GLY A 70 11.52 -27.13 -6.74
N LYS A 71 10.39 -27.47 -7.38
CA LYS A 71 10.35 -27.83 -8.80
C LYS A 71 10.20 -26.58 -9.67
N ASP A 72 10.83 -26.65 -10.83
CA ASP A 72 10.74 -25.61 -11.85
C ASP A 72 9.35 -25.63 -12.51
N ALA A 73 8.75 -24.46 -12.63
CA ALA A 73 7.55 -24.19 -13.39
C ALA A 73 7.81 -23.01 -14.33
N VAL A 74 7.20 -23.02 -15.51
CA VAL A 74 7.36 -21.96 -16.49
C VAL A 74 6.17 -21.01 -16.41
N LYS A 75 6.44 -19.72 -16.24
CA LYS A 75 5.43 -18.67 -16.40
C LYS A 75 5.61 -18.04 -17.79
N PRO A 76 4.62 -18.18 -18.70
CA PRO A 76 4.78 -17.75 -20.09
C PRO A 76 4.90 -16.23 -20.25
N LYS A 77 5.57 -15.81 -21.32
CA LYS A 77 5.56 -14.43 -21.81
C LYS A 77 4.13 -13.93 -22.04
N ASN A 78 3.93 -12.62 -21.97
CA ASN A 78 2.65 -11.91 -22.13
C ASN A 78 1.58 -12.23 -21.08
N THR A 79 1.90 -13.01 -20.04
CA THR A 79 1.06 -13.14 -18.85
C THR A 79 1.25 -11.95 -17.91
N ASN A 80 0.26 -11.70 -17.06
CA ASN A 80 0.28 -10.65 -16.04
C ASN A 80 1.39 -10.93 -15.01
N THR A 81 2.10 -9.88 -14.59
CA THR A 81 3.05 -9.99 -13.48
C THR A 81 2.32 -10.21 -12.16
N ALA A 82 2.99 -10.82 -11.17
CA ALA A 82 2.45 -10.96 -9.82
C ALA A 82 2.08 -9.58 -9.24
N TYR A 83 2.95 -8.59 -9.48
CA TYR A 83 2.74 -7.23 -9.04
C TYR A 83 1.46 -6.63 -9.66
N ALA A 84 1.24 -6.81 -10.97
CA ALA A 84 0.03 -6.37 -11.63
C ALA A 84 -1.23 -7.08 -11.12
N CYS A 85 -1.16 -8.39 -10.88
CA CYS A 85 -2.27 -9.14 -10.28
C CYS A 85 -2.60 -8.61 -8.88
N ALA A 86 -1.60 -8.32 -8.04
CA ALA A 86 -1.82 -7.80 -6.69
C ALA A 86 -2.51 -6.42 -6.72
N ILE A 87 -2.02 -5.51 -7.56
CA ILE A 87 -2.61 -4.18 -7.73
C ILE A 87 -4.01 -4.25 -8.33
N GLN A 88 -4.23 -5.13 -9.30
CA GLN A 88 -5.54 -5.38 -9.89
C GLN A 88 -6.57 -5.86 -8.85
N ALA A 89 -6.18 -6.83 -8.02
CA ALA A 89 -7.04 -7.36 -6.98
C ALA A 89 -7.46 -6.24 -6.01
N ARG A 90 -6.53 -5.32 -5.70
CA ARG A 90 -6.79 -4.19 -4.82
C ARG A 90 -7.66 -3.11 -5.46
N PHE A 91 -7.25 -2.60 -6.62
CA PHE A 91 -7.93 -1.49 -7.30
C PHE A 91 -9.33 -1.85 -7.77
N GLU A 92 -9.55 -3.11 -8.13
CA GLU A 92 -10.84 -3.62 -8.60
C GLU A 92 -11.48 -4.59 -7.59
N GLN A 93 -11.22 -4.42 -6.29
CA GLN A 93 -11.69 -5.34 -5.24
C GLN A 93 -13.22 -5.58 -5.25
N SER A 94 -14.02 -4.61 -5.72
CA SER A 94 -15.47 -4.72 -5.82
C SER A 94 -15.96 -5.29 -7.15
N LYS A 95 -15.07 -5.59 -8.10
CA LYS A 95 -15.43 -6.17 -9.40
C LYS A 95 -16.00 -7.58 -9.18
N ILE A 96 -17.24 -7.78 -9.63
CA ILE A 96 -17.90 -9.09 -9.61
C ILE A 96 -17.27 -9.98 -10.68
N ILE A 97 -16.78 -11.15 -10.27
CA ILE A 97 -16.16 -12.14 -11.16
C ILE A 97 -17.04 -13.37 -11.38
N LYS A 98 -17.96 -13.65 -10.45
CA LYS A 98 -18.91 -14.75 -10.57
C LYS A 98 -20.19 -14.38 -9.84
N LYS A 99 -21.32 -14.78 -10.43
CA LYS A 99 -22.62 -14.76 -9.76
C LYS A 99 -23.05 -16.20 -9.58
N ASP A 100 -23.17 -16.65 -8.34
CA ASP A 100 -23.74 -17.96 -8.08
C ASP A 100 -25.25 -17.87 -8.30
N SER A 101 -25.75 -18.76 -9.15
CA SER A 101 -27.15 -18.87 -9.49
C SER A 101 -27.66 -20.25 -9.12
N TYR A 102 -28.79 -20.29 -8.42
CA TYR A 102 -29.58 -21.50 -8.27
C TYR A 102 -30.69 -21.49 -9.32
N CYS A 103 -30.59 -22.37 -10.31
CA CYS A 103 -31.61 -22.55 -11.32
C CYS A 103 -32.58 -23.65 -10.87
N ILE A 104 -33.88 -23.37 -10.91
CA ILE A 104 -34.89 -24.37 -10.60
C ILE A 104 -34.96 -25.35 -11.78
N PRO A 105 -34.70 -26.66 -11.58
CA PRO A 105 -34.89 -27.64 -12.65
C PRO A 105 -36.35 -27.61 -13.14
N PHE A 106 -36.57 -27.68 -14.46
CA PHE A 106 -37.88 -27.67 -15.14
C PHE A 106 -38.56 -26.30 -15.34
N VAL A 107 -37.91 -25.18 -14.97
CA VAL A 107 -38.30 -23.82 -15.43
C VAL A 107 -37.06 -23.02 -15.83
N ASP A 108 -37.18 -22.12 -16.80
CA ASP A 108 -36.08 -21.24 -17.25
C ASP A 108 -35.83 -20.06 -16.27
N THR A 109 -35.86 -20.33 -14.96
CA THR A 109 -35.74 -19.33 -13.90
C THR A 109 -34.53 -19.65 -13.01
N CYS A 110 -33.60 -18.70 -12.94
CA CYS A 110 -32.43 -18.75 -12.07
C CYS A 110 -32.45 -17.62 -11.04
N PHE A 111 -32.13 -17.95 -9.79
CA PHE A 111 -32.02 -17.01 -8.67
C PHE A 111 -30.54 -16.76 -8.36
N PHE A 112 -30.11 -15.51 -8.46
CA PHE A 112 -28.77 -15.10 -8.05
C PHE A 112 -28.78 -14.75 -6.56
N TYR A 113 -27.97 -15.42 -5.76
CA TYR A 113 -27.97 -15.21 -4.30
C TYR A 113 -26.61 -14.83 -3.73
N ASN A 114 -25.50 -15.06 -4.46
CA ASN A 114 -24.17 -14.61 -4.05
C ASN A 114 -23.38 -14.00 -5.22
N GLU A 115 -22.77 -12.85 -4.98
CA GLU A 115 -21.80 -12.23 -5.89
C GLU A 115 -20.39 -12.40 -5.32
N ILE A 116 -19.51 -13.03 -6.08
CA ILE A 116 -18.11 -13.18 -5.73
C ILE A 116 -17.34 -12.05 -6.41
N THR A 117 -16.64 -11.23 -5.62
CA THR A 117 -15.78 -10.15 -6.13
C THR A 117 -14.31 -10.53 -6.08
N LEU A 118 -13.43 -9.67 -6.60
CA LEU A 118 -11.98 -9.84 -6.44
C LEU A 118 -11.53 -9.77 -4.98
N ASN A 119 -12.20 -8.97 -4.13
CA ASN A 119 -11.99 -8.92 -2.68
C ASN A 119 -10.52 -8.78 -2.23
N ASN A 120 -9.71 -8.02 -2.98
CA ASN A 120 -8.26 -7.88 -2.74
C ASN A 120 -7.50 -9.23 -2.69
N ASP A 121 -8.07 -10.27 -3.28
CA ASP A 121 -7.54 -11.61 -3.34
C ASP A 121 -6.89 -11.84 -4.70
N ILE A 122 -5.56 -11.80 -4.72
CA ILE A 122 -4.76 -11.97 -5.93
C ILE A 122 -4.98 -13.35 -6.60
N SER A 123 -5.36 -14.39 -5.85
CA SER A 123 -5.66 -15.72 -6.43
C SER A 123 -6.82 -15.65 -7.44
N ARG A 124 -7.72 -14.68 -7.25
CA ARG A 124 -8.89 -14.43 -8.12
C ARG A 124 -8.57 -13.66 -9.39
N VAL A 125 -7.33 -13.18 -9.56
CA VAL A 125 -6.89 -12.50 -10.79
C VAL A 125 -6.12 -13.49 -11.65
N GLY A 126 -6.71 -13.94 -12.75
CA GLY A 126 -6.08 -14.84 -13.71
C GLY A 126 -4.81 -14.26 -14.35
N LEU A 127 -3.89 -15.14 -14.75
CA LEU A 127 -2.63 -14.75 -15.40
C LEU A 127 -2.85 -14.05 -16.76
N ASN A 128 -4.00 -14.27 -17.39
CA ASN A 128 -4.36 -13.68 -18.68
C ASN A 128 -5.55 -12.72 -18.58
N ASP A 129 -5.99 -12.39 -17.36
CA ASP A 129 -7.11 -11.48 -17.16
C ASP A 129 -6.80 -10.10 -17.73
N THR A 130 -7.84 -9.44 -18.25
CA THR A 130 -7.74 -8.05 -18.67
C THR A 130 -7.61 -7.16 -17.43
N LEU A 131 -6.48 -6.45 -17.33
CA LEU A 131 -6.19 -5.49 -16.27
C LEU A 131 -6.89 -4.16 -16.54
N SER A 132 -7.26 -3.43 -15.49
CA SER A 132 -7.83 -2.09 -15.64
C SER A 132 -6.76 -1.08 -16.09
N LYS A 133 -7.18 -0.01 -16.77
CA LYS A 133 -6.27 1.08 -17.16
C LYS A 133 -5.52 1.64 -15.95
N ARG A 134 -6.22 1.82 -14.82
CA ARG A 134 -5.65 2.27 -13.54
C ARG A 134 -4.51 1.37 -13.07
N THR A 135 -4.70 0.04 -13.12
CA THR A 135 -3.65 -0.93 -12.78
C THR A 135 -2.45 -0.81 -13.71
N ILE A 136 -2.69 -0.82 -15.03
CA ILE A 136 -1.62 -0.79 -16.04
C ILE A 136 -0.79 0.49 -15.89
N GLU A 137 -1.43 1.65 -15.76
CA GLU A 137 -0.75 2.94 -15.59
C GLU A 137 0.08 2.99 -14.30
N PHE A 138 -0.46 2.43 -13.21
CA PHE A 138 0.22 2.40 -11.91
C PHE A 138 1.47 1.51 -11.94
N VAL A 139 1.34 0.23 -12.32
CA VAL A 139 2.47 -0.72 -12.25
C VAL A 139 3.55 -0.48 -13.28
N ASN A 140 3.28 0.30 -14.33
CA ASN A 140 4.27 0.76 -15.29
C ASN A 140 4.97 2.07 -14.87
N ARG A 141 4.57 2.68 -13.75
CA ARG A 141 5.18 3.91 -13.22
C ARG A 141 5.80 3.71 -11.86
N PHE A 142 5.05 3.16 -10.91
CA PHE A 142 5.51 2.96 -9.55
C PHE A 142 6.17 1.60 -9.44
N ARG A 143 7.48 1.57 -9.20
CA ARG A 143 8.23 0.35 -8.95
C ARG A 143 8.11 -0.01 -7.48
N LEU A 144 7.79 -1.27 -7.18
CA LEU A 144 7.83 -1.81 -5.83
C LEU A 144 9.29 -2.06 -5.41
N LEU A 145 9.74 -1.44 -4.32
CA LEU A 145 11.10 -1.65 -3.80
C LEU A 145 11.10 -2.56 -2.58
N LYS A 146 10.25 -2.28 -1.60
CA LYS A 146 10.16 -3.05 -0.37
C LYS A 146 8.74 -3.05 0.17
N HIS A 147 8.29 -4.17 0.71
CA HIS A 147 6.99 -4.29 1.34
C HIS A 147 7.14 -4.93 2.73
N GLN A 148 6.55 -4.30 3.73
CA GLN A 148 6.36 -4.86 5.06
C GLN A 148 4.88 -5.24 5.20
N PRO A 149 4.52 -6.54 5.17
CA PRO A 149 3.17 -6.99 5.53
C PRO A 149 2.82 -6.60 6.97
N ASN A 150 1.56 -6.77 7.36
CA ASN A 150 1.11 -6.46 8.71
C ASN A 150 1.99 -7.16 9.76
N THR A 151 2.65 -6.36 10.60
CA THR A 151 3.35 -6.86 11.79
C THR A 151 2.35 -7.24 12.87
N THR A 152 2.83 -7.81 13.97
CA THR A 152 2.00 -8.11 15.15
C THR A 152 1.37 -6.87 15.77
N SER A 153 1.96 -5.69 15.58
CA SER A 153 1.39 -4.41 16.03
C SER A 153 0.28 -3.89 15.10
N GLY A 154 0.12 -4.50 13.92
CA GLY A 154 -0.75 -4.03 12.84
C GLY A 154 -0.11 -2.97 11.95
N PHE A 155 1.20 -2.71 12.09
CA PHE A 155 1.93 -1.82 11.19
C PHE A 155 2.18 -2.48 9.83
N SER A 156 2.02 -1.71 8.76
CA SER A 156 2.50 -2.09 7.44
C SER A 156 2.83 -0.88 6.60
N ALA A 157 3.88 -1.00 5.81
CA ALA A 157 4.33 0.03 4.91
C ALA A 157 4.92 -0.56 3.63
N THR A 158 4.98 0.27 2.60
CA THR A 158 5.60 -0.06 1.32
C THR A 158 6.50 1.07 0.89
N LEU A 159 7.66 0.73 0.32
CA LEU A 159 8.53 1.67 -0.38
C LEU A 159 8.31 1.48 -1.88
N PHE A 160 7.88 2.56 -2.54
CA PHE A 160 7.80 2.66 -3.99
C PHE A 160 8.86 3.62 -4.54
N GLU A 161 9.13 3.49 -5.84
CA GLU A 161 9.86 4.47 -6.63
C GLU A 161 8.99 4.94 -7.79
N ASP A 162 8.80 6.25 -7.91
CA ASP A 162 8.19 6.85 -9.10
C ASP A 162 9.23 6.97 -10.21
N THR A 163 9.17 6.06 -11.17
CA THR A 163 10.09 6.02 -12.32
C THR A 163 9.91 7.19 -13.28
N LYS A 164 8.84 8.00 -13.11
CA LYS A 164 8.54 9.17 -13.93
C LYS A 164 8.76 10.51 -13.23
N ASP A 165 9.08 10.52 -11.92
CA ASP A 165 9.50 11.71 -11.16
C ASP A 165 10.93 11.50 -10.64
N ASN A 166 11.92 11.47 -11.53
CA ASN A 166 13.35 11.39 -11.17
C ASN A 166 13.70 10.25 -10.18
N ASN A 167 13.02 9.10 -10.30
CA ASN A 167 13.18 7.96 -9.38
C ASN A 167 12.91 8.31 -7.90
N GLN A 168 11.96 9.23 -7.67
CA GLN A 168 11.53 9.68 -6.35
C GLN A 168 11.09 8.50 -5.49
N LYS A 169 11.63 8.42 -4.28
CA LYS A 169 11.27 7.38 -3.31
C LYS A 169 10.06 7.81 -2.50
N ILE A 170 9.15 6.87 -2.29
CA ILE A 170 7.87 7.10 -1.63
C ILE A 170 7.67 6.02 -0.57
N ILE A 171 7.72 6.40 0.71
CA ILE A 171 7.28 5.51 1.79
C ILE A 171 5.80 5.75 2.01
N VAL A 172 5.01 4.69 1.94
CA VAL A 172 3.57 4.73 2.18
C VAL A 172 3.17 3.80 3.34
N MET A 173 2.40 4.33 4.28
CA MET A 173 1.87 3.58 5.43
C MET A 173 0.36 3.37 5.28
N ARG A 174 -0.08 2.13 5.49
CA ARG A 174 -1.51 1.80 5.49
C ARG A 174 -2.15 2.13 6.85
N GLY A 175 -3.46 2.35 6.86
CA GLY A 175 -4.26 2.34 8.09
C GLY A 175 -4.52 0.92 8.59
N THR A 176 -4.82 0.77 9.87
CA THR A 176 -5.18 -0.53 10.46
C THR A 176 -6.50 -1.05 9.90
N GLU A 177 -6.52 -2.32 9.50
CA GLU A 177 -7.73 -3.06 9.15
C GLU A 177 -8.23 -3.76 10.41
N PHE A 178 -9.27 -3.22 11.06
CA PHE A 178 -9.90 -3.91 12.19
C PHE A 178 -10.69 -5.13 11.68
N PRO A 179 -10.63 -6.29 12.35
CA PRO A 179 -11.40 -7.47 11.96
C PRO A 179 -12.90 -7.18 11.94
N SER A 180 -13.57 -7.79 10.97
CA SER A 180 -14.96 -7.56 10.56
C SER A 180 -16.06 -7.81 11.60
N ASP A 181 -15.71 -8.24 12.81
CA ASP A 181 -16.66 -8.46 13.92
C ASP A 181 -17.03 -7.18 14.69
N PHE A 182 -16.43 -6.03 14.33
CA PHE A 182 -16.82 -4.71 14.84
C PHE A 182 -18.02 -4.08 14.09
N LYS A 183 -18.76 -4.85 13.28
CA LYS A 183 -19.86 -4.39 12.39
C LYS A 183 -21.10 -3.81 13.09
N GLY A 184 -21.15 -3.78 14.42
CA GLY A 184 -22.15 -3.02 15.16
C GLY A 184 -21.90 -1.50 15.20
N ASP A 185 -20.66 -1.04 14.98
CA ASP A 185 -20.26 0.37 15.23
C ASP A 185 -19.59 1.05 14.00
N VAL A 186 -19.58 0.39 12.83
CA VAL A 186 -18.94 0.90 11.59
C VAL A 186 -19.74 2.03 10.91
N ILE A 187 -20.97 2.30 11.36
CA ILE A 187 -21.77 3.48 10.92
C ILE A 187 -21.32 4.76 11.66
N GLY A 188 -20.29 4.69 12.50
CA GLY A 188 -19.59 5.85 13.07
C GLY A 188 -18.12 5.81 12.71
N ALA A 189 -17.77 6.14 11.46
CA ALA A 189 -16.41 6.12 10.88
C ALA A 189 -15.37 7.08 11.54
N ASP A 190 -15.58 7.48 12.80
CA ASP A 190 -14.72 8.35 13.60
C ASP A 190 -14.48 7.83 15.03
N LYS A 191 -15.02 6.66 15.43
CA LYS A 191 -15.01 6.25 16.85
C LYS A 191 -13.72 5.63 17.39
N GLU A 192 -12.78 5.18 16.57
CA GLU A 192 -11.41 4.83 17.03
C GLU A 192 -10.35 5.87 16.62
N LEU A 193 -10.81 6.99 16.08
CA LEU A 193 -10.10 8.27 16.09
C LEU A 193 -10.20 8.97 17.47
N THR A 194 -11.03 8.46 18.39
CA THR A 194 -11.38 9.12 19.67
C THR A 194 -10.26 9.17 20.71
N LEU A 195 -9.06 8.64 20.42
CA LEU A 195 -7.96 8.73 21.37
C LEU A 195 -6.67 9.35 20.86
N GLY A 196 -6.56 9.71 19.57
CA GLY A 196 -5.34 10.34 19.05
C GLY A 196 -4.07 9.59 19.47
N LYS A 197 -4.08 8.26 19.41
CA LYS A 197 -2.97 7.43 19.91
C LYS A 197 -2.49 6.51 18.82
N VAL A 198 -1.26 6.72 18.38
CA VAL A 198 -0.49 5.69 17.68
C VAL A 198 0.06 4.74 18.74
N PRO A 199 -0.21 3.42 18.67
CA PRO A 199 0.42 2.46 19.58
C PRO A 199 1.95 2.54 19.49
N TYR A 200 2.64 2.53 20.62
CA TYR A 200 4.11 2.66 20.68
C TYR A 200 4.82 1.61 19.81
N GLU A 201 4.31 0.37 19.78
CA GLU A 201 4.85 -0.70 18.93
C GLU A 201 4.74 -0.41 17.43
N GLN A 202 3.62 0.18 16.96
CA GLN A 202 3.49 0.59 15.56
C GLN A 202 4.47 1.71 15.19
N TYR A 203 4.75 2.61 16.13
CA TYR A 203 5.76 3.64 15.96
C TYR A 203 7.17 3.03 15.86
N LEU A 204 7.50 2.04 16.69
CA LEU A 204 8.79 1.35 16.62
C LEU A 204 8.95 0.60 15.29
N ASP A 205 7.93 -0.13 14.86
CA ASP A 205 7.92 -0.83 13.57
C ASP A 205 8.09 0.15 12.41
N MET A 206 7.47 1.32 12.48
CA MET A 206 7.63 2.40 11.50
C MET A 206 9.07 2.91 11.41
N ILE A 207 9.70 3.20 12.56
CA ILE A 207 11.09 3.66 12.60
C ILE A 207 12.04 2.56 12.13
N GLN A 208 11.78 1.30 12.48
CA GLN A 208 12.56 0.17 11.99
C GLN A 208 12.46 0.04 10.47
N PHE A 209 11.24 0.08 9.90
CA PHE A 209 11.03 0.01 8.47
C PHE A 209 11.74 1.14 7.73
N TYR A 210 11.65 2.38 8.23
CA TYR A 210 12.40 3.51 7.68
C TYR A 210 13.91 3.26 7.72
N SER A 211 14.44 2.78 8.86
CA SER A 211 15.87 2.50 9.03
C SER A 211 16.37 1.46 8.03
N GLU A 212 15.60 0.41 7.80
CA GLU A 212 15.91 -0.61 6.79
C GLU A 212 15.89 -0.02 5.37
N CYS A 213 14.87 0.78 5.04
CA CYS A 213 14.81 1.49 3.76
C CYS A 213 16.01 2.42 3.57
N ALA A 214 16.43 3.14 4.62
CA ALA A 214 17.54 4.09 4.57
C ALA A 214 18.92 3.41 4.44
N LYS A 215 19.02 2.14 4.86
CA LYS A 215 20.20 1.30 4.66
C LYS A 215 20.28 0.79 3.23
N GLU A 216 19.17 0.30 2.69
CA GLU A 216 19.09 -0.31 1.36
C GLU A 216 19.06 0.75 0.24
N PHE A 217 18.41 1.89 0.49
CA PHE A 217 18.23 3.01 -0.43
C PHE A 217 18.73 4.32 0.20
N PRO A 218 20.06 4.54 0.29
CA PRO A 218 20.62 5.70 0.99
C PRO A 218 20.16 7.07 0.45
N ASN A 219 19.75 7.13 -0.82
CA ASN A 219 19.24 8.34 -1.47
C ASN A 219 17.97 8.88 -0.80
N ILE A 220 17.24 8.07 -0.02
CA ILE A 220 16.11 8.61 0.75
C ILE A 220 16.54 9.58 1.82
N LYS A 221 17.83 9.59 2.24
CA LYS A 221 18.40 10.51 3.25
C LYS A 221 18.92 11.81 2.67
N GLU A 222 18.96 11.94 1.34
CA GLU A 222 19.41 13.17 0.68
C GLU A 222 18.34 14.26 0.75
N ASP A 223 18.72 15.53 0.53
CA ASP A 223 17.77 16.64 0.52
C ASP A 223 16.63 16.36 -0.47
N ARG A 224 15.39 16.45 0.03
CA ARG A 224 14.18 16.13 -0.73
C ARG A 224 14.18 14.72 -1.37
N GLY A 225 14.96 13.78 -0.82
CA GLY A 225 15.08 12.41 -1.31
C GLY A 225 13.86 11.51 -1.07
N LEU A 226 12.93 11.92 -0.20
CA LEU A 226 11.81 11.10 0.25
C LEU A 226 10.46 11.83 0.18
N ILE A 227 9.44 11.17 -0.35
CA ILE A 227 8.03 11.53 -0.16
C ILE A 227 7.41 10.55 0.84
N ILE A 228 6.57 11.06 1.73
CA ILE A 228 5.85 10.25 2.72
C ILE A 228 4.35 10.32 2.45
N VAL A 229 3.70 9.16 2.36
CA VAL A 229 2.28 9.04 2.06
C VAL A 229 1.59 8.21 3.15
N GLY A 230 0.34 8.51 3.47
CA GLY A 230 -0.44 7.66 4.35
C GLY A 230 -1.95 7.88 4.26
N HIS A 231 -2.71 6.83 4.55
CA HIS A 231 -4.18 6.87 4.62
C HIS A 231 -4.68 6.48 6.01
N SER A 232 -5.72 7.15 6.51
CA SER A 232 -6.30 6.89 7.84
C SER A 232 -5.21 6.95 8.94
N LEU A 233 -5.09 5.94 9.81
CA LEU A 233 -4.00 5.86 10.81
C LEU A 233 -2.60 5.92 10.15
N GLY A 234 -2.45 5.39 8.94
CA GLY A 234 -1.19 5.49 8.19
C GLY A 234 -0.81 6.94 7.87
N GLY A 235 -1.78 7.84 7.72
CA GLY A 235 -1.51 9.28 7.58
C GLY A 235 -1.06 9.94 8.88
N ALA A 236 -1.50 9.42 10.02
CA ALA A 236 -1.05 9.84 11.34
C ALA A 236 0.43 9.45 11.52
N LEU A 237 0.76 8.20 11.18
CA LEU A 237 2.13 7.69 11.13
C LEU A 237 3.01 8.48 10.15
N ALA A 238 2.50 8.85 8.97
CA ALA A 238 3.22 9.70 8.01
C ALA A 238 3.66 11.04 8.61
N GLN A 239 2.75 11.69 9.36
CA GLN A 239 3.07 12.93 10.05
C GLN A 239 4.09 12.71 11.18
N VAL A 240 3.91 11.66 11.99
CA VAL A 240 4.85 11.32 13.08
C VAL A 240 6.23 11.01 12.52
N LEU A 241 6.35 10.20 11.46
CA LEU A 241 7.63 9.93 10.79
C LEU A 241 8.27 11.23 10.30
N THR A 242 7.50 12.12 9.68
CA THR A 242 8.01 13.42 9.23
C THR A 242 8.61 14.21 10.40
N LEU A 243 7.89 14.30 11.53
CA LEU A 243 8.38 14.97 12.74
C LEU A 243 9.58 14.25 13.36
N SER A 244 9.69 12.92 13.22
CA SER A 244 10.84 12.15 13.64
C SER A 244 12.11 12.41 12.80
N LEU A 245 11.96 12.89 11.56
CA LEU A 245 13.05 13.16 10.63
C LEU A 245 13.46 14.64 10.58
N VAL A 246 12.52 15.57 10.84
CA VAL A 246 12.74 17.02 10.77
C VAL A 246 13.17 17.58 12.13
N SER A 247 14.11 18.53 12.14
CA SER A 247 14.38 19.36 13.32
C SER A 247 14.46 20.84 12.94
N ALA A 248 14.37 21.75 13.92
CA ALA A 248 14.41 23.20 13.67
C ALA A 248 15.68 23.68 12.92
N ASN A 249 16.76 22.89 12.97
CA ASN A 249 18.04 23.21 12.33
C ASN A 249 18.36 22.27 11.14
N PHE A 250 17.44 21.38 10.76
CA PHE A 250 17.64 20.41 9.70
C PHE A 250 16.39 20.32 8.82
N SER A 251 16.48 20.87 7.61
CA SER A 251 15.53 20.56 6.55
C SER A 251 15.68 19.08 6.25
N ALA A 252 14.69 18.29 6.67
CA ALA A 252 14.75 16.84 6.48
C ALA A 252 14.89 16.48 5.00
N ASN A 253 15.33 15.26 4.78
CA ASN A 253 15.25 14.51 3.53
C ASN A 253 13.82 14.37 2.95
N VAL A 254 12.80 14.90 3.62
CA VAL A 254 11.39 14.84 3.20
C VAL A 254 11.07 15.98 2.23
N LYS A 255 10.76 15.62 0.99
CA LYS A 255 10.29 16.53 -0.08
C LYS A 255 8.87 17.01 0.21
N GLU A 256 7.94 16.07 0.40
CA GLU A 256 6.51 16.30 0.51
C GLU A 256 5.85 15.22 1.37
N VAL A 257 4.71 15.56 1.98
CA VAL A 257 3.89 14.64 2.77
C VAL A 257 2.45 14.69 2.27
N TYR A 258 1.87 13.52 2.00
CA TYR A 258 0.48 13.36 1.55
C TYR A 258 -0.29 12.50 2.54
N THR A 259 -1.35 13.05 3.11
CA THR A 259 -2.23 12.31 4.00
C THR A 259 -3.66 12.31 3.47
N PHE A 260 -4.30 11.15 3.50
CA PHE A 260 -5.66 10.95 3.00
C PHE A 260 -6.53 10.47 4.15
N ASN A 261 -7.61 11.20 4.45
CA ASN A 261 -8.57 10.87 5.51
C ASN A 261 -7.89 10.57 6.85
N SER A 262 -6.87 11.35 7.19
CA SER A 262 -6.01 11.12 8.36
C SER A 262 -6.40 12.01 9.54
N PRO A 263 -6.32 11.51 10.79
CA PRO A 263 -6.31 12.39 11.95
C PRO A 263 -5.05 13.28 11.93
N GLY A 264 -5.14 14.45 12.54
CA GLY A 264 -4.03 15.39 12.66
C GLY A 264 -3.06 15.00 13.79
N ALA A 265 -1.76 15.22 13.57
CA ALA A 265 -0.72 14.89 14.55
C ALA A 265 -0.70 15.77 15.81
N LYS A 266 -1.37 16.93 15.79
CA LYS A 266 -1.41 17.88 16.91
C LYS A 266 -2.02 17.29 18.19
N GLU A 267 -2.90 16.30 18.07
CA GLU A 267 -3.50 15.59 19.20
C GLU A 267 -2.97 14.17 19.37
N LEU A 268 -1.97 13.76 18.56
CA LEU A 268 -1.36 12.45 18.68
C LEU A 268 -0.49 12.40 19.94
N ARG A 269 -0.99 11.81 21.03
CA ARG A 269 -0.18 11.52 22.22
C ARG A 269 0.29 10.07 22.13
N ALA A 270 1.55 9.84 21.80
CA ALA A 270 2.18 8.54 22.02
C ALA A 270 2.06 8.21 23.52
N TYR A 271 1.36 7.12 23.84
CA TYR A 271 1.22 6.67 25.22
C TYR A 271 2.63 6.33 25.75
N ASN A 272 3.03 6.95 26.86
CA ASN A 272 4.32 6.78 27.55
C ASN A 272 5.59 7.33 26.88
N LEU A 273 5.51 8.33 26.00
CA LEU A 273 6.67 9.16 25.68
C LEU A 273 6.44 10.56 26.24
N ASN A 274 7.09 10.88 27.35
CA ASN A 274 7.24 12.26 27.78
C ASN A 274 7.88 13.04 26.62
N GLN A 275 7.08 13.90 25.99
CA GLN A 275 7.46 14.87 24.96
C GLN A 275 7.76 14.28 23.57
N ILE A 276 6.79 14.31 22.67
CA ILE A 276 6.97 14.05 21.22
C ILE A 276 7.90 15.09 20.55
N TYR A 277 8.20 16.21 21.23
CA TYR A 277 9.27 17.12 20.80
C TYR A 277 10.69 16.66 21.17
N LYS A 278 10.79 15.65 22.03
CA LYS A 278 12.00 14.86 22.24
C LYS A 278 11.71 13.46 21.71
N ILE A 279 11.88 13.27 20.41
CA ILE A 279 12.22 11.94 19.91
C ILE A 279 13.33 11.44 20.84
N ASP A 280 13.09 10.33 21.53
CA ASP A 280 14.05 9.77 22.47
C ASP A 280 15.42 9.73 21.78
N GLU A 281 16.39 10.46 22.34
CA GLU A 281 17.72 10.54 21.74
C GLU A 281 18.33 9.13 21.63
N GLU A 282 17.93 8.19 22.48
CA GLU A 282 18.29 6.78 22.33
C GLU A 282 17.72 6.13 21.06
N LEU A 283 16.47 6.43 20.68
CA LEU A 283 15.85 5.91 19.45
C LEU A 283 16.48 6.54 18.20
N LYS A 284 16.75 7.85 18.22
CA LYS A 284 17.56 8.50 17.17
C LYS A 284 18.91 7.84 17.05
N GLN A 285 19.59 7.62 18.17
CA GLN A 285 20.90 6.99 18.17
C GLN A 285 20.87 5.52 17.73
N LYS A 286 19.81 4.77 18.07
CA LYS A 286 19.70 3.34 17.78
C LYS A 286 19.31 3.06 16.33
N TYR A 287 18.37 3.82 15.77
CA TYR A 287 17.77 3.51 14.46
C TYR A 287 18.03 4.56 13.38
N LEU A 288 18.30 5.82 13.75
CA LEU A 288 18.49 6.94 12.82
C LEU A 288 19.96 7.40 12.74
N LYS A 289 20.90 6.71 13.38
CA LYS A 289 22.35 6.93 13.17
C LYS A 289 22.76 6.53 11.77
N THR A 290 22.56 7.43 10.81
CA THR A 290 23.44 7.55 9.65
C THR A 290 23.43 9.00 9.17
N ARG A 291 24.47 9.73 9.59
CA ARG A 291 24.78 11.15 9.35
C ARG A 291 24.02 12.15 10.25
N ILE A 292 24.46 12.23 11.51
CA ILE A 292 24.73 13.55 12.10
C ILE A 292 26.21 13.82 11.82
#